data_AF-A0A432K118-F1
#
_entry.id   AF-A0A432K118-F1
#
_cell.length_a   1.000
_cell.length_b   1.000
_cell.length_c   1.000
_cell.angle_alpha   90.00
_cell.angle_beta   90.00
_cell.angle_gamma   90.00
#
_symmetry.space_group_name_H-M   'P 1'
#
loop_
_entity.id
_entity.type
_entity.pdbx_description
1 polymer ?
#
loop_
_entity_poly.entity_id
_entity_poly.type
_entity_poly.pdbx_seq_one_letter_code
_entity_poly.pdbx_strand_id
1 'polypeptide(L)'
;MDDDESNIESFKTEIFLDKLGRTVRYAKLRCLSPTEIFDRIAGLDLDPEVTDYVYRISELRLTGSNLEHLLGAMKNLANRSESSSSKVRAKIDRILLRLVRLLPTDIGNNFAEPFVDHRLKSRRRWAYSSLRQKPISKIIAVKLANVFKQHGDQDALKLIARNPKRVTDVGGEFLLANINEEYWRARVVEALLDYDRPTALLIAKRYPFEFAHAVGRSGDDSLVSYLTDLFPANQDDMEFISIYAFALGKLGAIAELESLECFIAVRYPNSQRRQSTA
;
A
#
# COMPACT_ATOMS: atom_id res chain seq x y z
N MET A 1 12.11 53.52 -12.06
CA MET A 1 11.08 52.54 -12.47
C MET A 1 11.63 51.60 -13.54
N ASP A 2 12.51 52.07 -14.42
CA ASP A 2 13.12 51.24 -15.49
C ASP A 2 14.05 50.10 -15.00
N ASP A 3 14.72 50.26 -13.85
CA ASP A 3 15.59 49.21 -13.27
C ASP A 3 14.81 48.00 -12.72
N ASP A 4 13.56 48.18 -12.29
CA ASP A 4 12.72 47.08 -11.80
C ASP A 4 12.12 46.28 -12.95
N GLU A 5 11.72 46.94 -14.04
CA GLU A 5 11.20 46.25 -15.25
C GLU A 5 12.30 45.45 -15.97
N SER A 6 13.51 46.00 -16.08
CA SER A 6 14.67 45.30 -16.65
C SER A 6 15.05 44.04 -15.86
N ASN A 7 15.03 44.10 -14.52
CA ASN A 7 15.29 42.94 -13.66
C ASN A 7 14.18 41.89 -13.76
N ILE A 8 12.91 42.30 -13.89
CA ILE A 8 11.77 41.40 -14.09
C ILE A 8 11.85 40.71 -15.47
N GLU A 9 12.24 41.41 -16.53
CA GLU A 9 12.43 40.83 -17.87
C GLU A 9 13.61 39.86 -17.92
N SER A 10 14.72 40.18 -17.25
CA SER A 10 15.88 39.29 -17.10
C SER A 10 15.50 37.99 -16.39
N PHE A 11 14.79 38.08 -15.26
CA PHE A 11 14.34 36.92 -14.50
C PHE A 11 13.33 36.05 -15.26
N LYS A 12 12.39 36.69 -15.98
CA LYS A 12 11.47 35.97 -16.88
C LYS A 12 12.24 35.23 -17.97
N THR A 13 13.23 35.87 -18.58
CA THR A 13 14.08 35.28 -19.63
C THR A 13 14.84 34.06 -19.11
N GLU A 14 15.43 34.14 -17.91
CA GLU A 14 16.14 33.02 -17.28
C GLU A 14 15.20 31.82 -17.04
N ILE A 15 13.99 32.06 -16.52
CA ILE A 15 12.98 31.01 -16.35
C ILE A 15 12.60 30.37 -17.70
N PHE A 16 12.40 31.19 -18.74
CA PHE A 16 12.07 30.68 -20.07
C PHE A 16 13.23 29.86 -20.67
N LEU A 17 14.47 30.28 -20.47
CA LEU A 17 15.65 29.53 -20.92
C LEU A 17 15.82 28.19 -20.19
N ASP A 18 15.59 28.14 -18.87
CA ASP A 18 15.60 26.85 -18.14
C ASP A 18 14.49 25.92 -18.64
N LYS A 19 13.27 26.44 -18.85
CA LYS A 19 12.16 25.68 -19.43
C LYS A 19 12.49 25.16 -20.83
N LEU A 20 12.99 26.02 -21.71
CA LEU A 20 13.40 25.63 -23.06
C LEU A 20 14.51 24.57 -23.02
N GLY A 21 15.50 24.74 -22.13
CA GLY A 21 16.55 23.77 -21.90
C GLY A 21 16.01 22.40 -21.52
N ARG A 22 15.05 22.33 -20.59
CA ARG A 22 14.34 21.09 -20.22
C ARG A 22 13.58 20.49 -21.40
N THR A 23 12.84 21.31 -22.15
CA THR A 23 12.10 20.86 -23.33
C THR A 23 13.03 20.27 -24.40
N VAL A 24 14.16 20.92 -24.69
CA VAL A 24 15.14 20.43 -25.67
C VAL A 24 15.78 19.12 -25.20
N ARG A 25 16.14 19.00 -23.91
CA ARG A 25 16.67 17.75 -23.35
C ARG A 25 15.67 16.60 -23.50
N TYR A 26 14.40 16.83 -23.15
CA TYR A 26 13.36 15.81 -23.30
C TYR A 26 13.06 15.48 -24.76
N ALA A 27 13.12 16.46 -25.66
CA ALA A 27 13.00 16.23 -27.11
C ALA A 27 14.12 15.34 -27.64
N LYS A 28 15.38 15.59 -27.23
CA LYS A 28 16.52 14.73 -27.57
C LYS A 28 16.33 13.30 -27.06
N LEU A 29 15.77 13.13 -25.87
CA LEU A 29 15.44 11.82 -25.31
C LEU A 29 14.40 11.07 -26.16
N ARG A 30 13.38 11.77 -26.69
CA ARG A 30 12.38 11.17 -27.58
C ARG A 30 12.93 10.69 -28.93
N CYS A 31 14.05 11.27 -29.37
CA CYS A 31 14.77 10.86 -30.58
C CYS A 31 15.58 9.57 -30.40
N LEU A 32 15.81 9.11 -29.17
CA LEU A 32 16.52 7.85 -28.92
C LEU A 32 15.62 6.64 -29.22
N SER A 33 16.24 5.57 -29.70
CA SER A 33 15.59 4.27 -29.82
C SER A 33 15.29 3.67 -28.43
N PRO A 34 14.30 2.75 -28.32
CA PRO A 34 14.02 2.04 -27.07
C PRO A 34 15.26 1.36 -26.47
N THR A 35 16.06 0.69 -27.29
CA THR A 35 17.31 0.03 -26.90
C THR A 35 18.29 1.00 -26.25
N GLU A 36 18.55 2.15 -26.86
CA GLU A 36 19.44 3.17 -26.30
C GLU A 36 18.94 3.73 -24.97
N ILE A 37 17.61 3.88 -24.81
CA ILE A 37 17.00 4.30 -23.55
C ILE A 37 17.25 3.25 -22.46
N PHE A 38 17.08 1.97 -22.77
CA PHE A 38 17.28 0.87 -21.81
C PHE A 38 18.76 0.73 -21.40
N ASP A 39 19.68 0.84 -22.36
CA ASP A 39 21.11 0.78 -22.09
C ASP A 39 21.58 1.95 -21.23
N ARG A 40 21.05 3.15 -21.49
CA ARG A 40 21.28 4.32 -20.63
C ARG A 40 20.74 4.10 -19.22
N ILE A 41 19.58 3.46 -19.06
CA ILE A 41 19.02 3.09 -17.75
C ILE A 41 19.92 2.11 -16.99
N ALA A 42 20.46 1.09 -17.69
CA ALA A 42 21.41 0.15 -17.10
C ALA A 42 22.70 0.86 -16.65
N GLY A 43 23.10 1.89 -17.40
CA GLY A 43 24.28 2.72 -17.17
C GLY A 43 24.12 3.82 -16.12
N LEU A 44 22.90 4.22 -15.75
CA LEU A 44 22.59 5.44 -14.97
C LEU A 44 23.55 5.72 -13.81
N ASP A 45 24.47 6.66 -14.04
CA ASP A 45 25.25 7.33 -13.00
C ASP A 45 24.44 8.50 -12.41
N LEU A 46 23.29 8.20 -11.82
CA LEU A 46 22.50 9.11 -10.93
C LEU A 46 22.29 10.56 -11.43
N ASP A 47 22.25 10.77 -12.74
CA ASP A 47 22.05 12.07 -13.37
C ASP A 47 20.65 12.62 -13.02
N PRO A 48 20.44 13.93 -12.79
CA PRO A 48 19.12 14.56 -12.66
C PRO A 48 18.05 14.11 -13.66
N GLU A 49 18.43 13.66 -14.86
CA GLU A 49 17.51 13.27 -15.94
C GLU A 49 16.80 11.91 -15.77
N VAL A 50 17.12 11.15 -14.73
CA VAL A 50 16.53 9.82 -14.47
C VAL A 50 15.00 9.76 -14.58
N THR A 51 14.29 10.82 -14.15
CA THR A 51 12.82 10.84 -14.22
C THR A 51 12.32 10.93 -15.66
N ASP A 52 13.07 11.61 -16.53
CA ASP A 52 12.73 11.80 -17.94
C ASP A 52 12.86 10.47 -18.70
N TYR A 53 13.88 9.67 -18.41
CA TYR A 53 14.03 8.31 -18.97
C TYR A 53 12.84 7.41 -18.61
N VAL A 54 12.39 7.43 -17.35
CA VAL A 54 11.22 6.65 -16.91
C VAL A 54 9.94 7.14 -17.60
N TYR A 55 9.76 8.47 -17.70
CA TYR A 55 8.60 9.04 -18.37
C TYR A 55 8.59 8.69 -19.87
N ARG A 56 9.75 8.74 -20.52
CA ARG A 56 9.87 8.32 -21.92
C ARG A 56 9.51 6.85 -22.11
N ILE A 57 9.94 5.95 -21.21
CA ILE A 57 9.54 4.54 -21.28
C ILE A 57 8.02 4.38 -21.23
N SER A 58 7.33 5.18 -20.41
CA SER A 58 5.86 5.12 -20.32
C SER A 58 5.15 5.54 -21.62
N GLU A 59 5.82 6.32 -22.47
CA GLU A 59 5.31 6.68 -23.81
C GLU A 59 5.56 5.58 -24.86
N LEU A 60 6.46 4.63 -24.59
CA LEU A 60 6.80 3.55 -25.52
C LEU A 60 5.77 2.42 -25.41
N ARG A 61 5.33 1.90 -26.56
CA ARG A 61 4.63 0.61 -26.62
C ARG A 61 5.65 -0.50 -26.47
N LEU A 62 5.81 -1.00 -25.25
CA LEU A 62 6.74 -2.08 -24.95
C LEU A 62 6.18 -3.42 -25.48
N THR A 63 6.93 -4.03 -26.40
CA THR A 63 6.67 -5.37 -26.98
C THR A 63 7.63 -6.39 -26.38
N GLY A 64 7.45 -7.69 -26.66
CA GLY A 64 8.22 -8.79 -26.03
C GLY A 64 9.73 -8.56 -25.94
N SER A 65 10.41 -8.28 -27.06
CA SER A 65 11.85 -8.03 -27.08
C SER A 65 12.26 -6.77 -26.29
N ASN A 66 11.46 -5.70 -26.38
CA ASN A 66 11.70 -4.46 -25.63
C ASN A 66 11.52 -4.65 -24.12
N LEU A 67 10.53 -5.46 -23.72
CA LEU A 67 10.30 -5.83 -22.32
C LEU A 67 11.46 -6.65 -21.77
N GLU A 68 11.95 -7.64 -22.52
CA GLU A 68 13.10 -8.45 -22.14
C GLU A 68 14.37 -7.60 -21.95
N HIS A 69 14.65 -6.67 -22.87
CA HIS A 69 15.77 -5.75 -22.75
C HIS A 69 15.64 -4.87 -21.51
N LEU A 70 14.46 -4.25 -21.30
CA LEU A 70 14.21 -3.43 -20.11
C LEU A 70 14.39 -4.23 -18.82
N LEU A 71 13.90 -5.46 -18.76
CA LEU A 71 14.10 -6.36 -17.61
C LEU A 71 15.59 -6.65 -17.38
N GLY A 72 16.37 -6.87 -18.43
CA GLY A 72 17.82 -7.03 -18.36
C GLY A 72 18.48 -5.78 -17.76
N ALA A 73 18.13 -4.60 -18.26
CA ALA A 73 18.63 -3.33 -17.74
C ALA A 73 18.29 -3.13 -16.25
N MET A 74 17.05 -3.43 -15.87
CA MET A 74 16.59 -3.34 -14.47
C MET A 74 17.32 -4.33 -13.55
N LYS A 75 17.59 -5.55 -14.01
CA LYS A 75 18.38 -6.54 -13.25
C LYS A 75 19.82 -6.06 -13.05
N ASN A 76 20.44 -5.52 -14.09
CA ASN A 76 21.79 -4.96 -13.99
C ASN A 76 21.85 -3.79 -12.99
N LEU A 77 20.85 -2.90 -13.03
CA LEU A 77 20.74 -1.79 -12.10
C LEU A 77 20.56 -2.27 -10.64
N ALA A 78 19.71 -3.26 -10.42
CA ALA A 78 19.54 -3.88 -9.10
C ALA A 78 20.84 -4.52 -8.60
N ASN A 79 21.56 -5.26 -9.44
CA ASN A 79 22.82 -5.91 -9.06
C ASN A 79 23.92 -4.88 -8.71
N ARG A 80 24.11 -3.84 -9.54
CA ARG A 80 25.09 -2.76 -9.27
C ARG A 80 24.85 -2.09 -7.91
N SER A 81 23.58 -1.93 -7.55
CA SER A 81 23.19 -1.22 -6.34
C SER A 81 23.47 -1.98 -5.03
N GLU A 82 23.69 -3.30 -5.09
CA GLU A 82 24.03 -4.10 -3.90
C GLU A 82 25.34 -3.61 -3.26
N SER A 83 26.34 -3.33 -4.09
CA SER A 83 27.68 -2.86 -3.68
C SER A 83 27.78 -1.34 -3.53
N SER A 84 26.70 -0.60 -3.82
CA SER A 84 26.68 0.87 -3.81
C SER A 84 26.42 1.45 -2.42
N SER A 85 26.74 2.74 -2.22
CA SER A 85 26.40 3.44 -0.98
C SER A 85 24.89 3.55 -0.76
N SER A 86 24.45 3.75 0.48
CA SER A 86 23.03 3.83 0.86
C SER A 86 22.25 4.88 0.06
N LYS A 87 22.85 6.05 -0.18
CA LYS A 87 22.26 7.15 -0.96
C LYS A 87 22.02 6.76 -2.42
N VAL A 88 23.00 6.10 -3.04
CA VAL A 88 22.90 5.61 -4.43
C VAL A 88 21.86 4.51 -4.53
N ARG A 89 21.91 3.53 -3.62
CA ARG A 89 20.95 2.43 -3.54
C ARG A 89 19.51 2.94 -3.43
N ALA A 90 19.24 3.89 -2.54
CA ALA A 90 17.91 4.47 -2.36
C ALA A 90 17.40 5.24 -3.59
N LYS A 91 18.29 5.83 -4.41
CA LYS A 91 17.92 6.41 -5.70
C LYS A 91 17.54 5.31 -6.69
N ILE A 92 18.37 4.27 -6.82
CA ILE A 92 18.10 3.12 -7.69
C ILE A 92 16.79 2.42 -7.33
N ASP A 93 16.50 2.19 -6.05
CA ASP A 93 15.26 1.55 -5.59
C ASP A 93 14.01 2.31 -6.02
N ARG A 94 14.08 3.66 -6.03
CA ARG A 94 12.99 4.51 -6.51
C ARG A 94 12.80 4.39 -8.02
N ILE A 95 13.88 4.27 -8.78
CA ILE A 95 13.84 4.07 -10.24
C ILE A 95 13.21 2.72 -10.53
N LEU A 96 13.72 1.65 -9.91
CA LEU A 96 13.19 0.29 -10.06
C LEU A 96 11.71 0.23 -9.71
N LEU A 97 11.29 0.82 -8.60
CA LEU A 97 9.87 0.86 -8.24
C LEU A 97 9.00 1.51 -9.32
N ARG A 98 9.45 2.63 -9.91
CA ARG A 98 8.72 3.29 -11.00
C ARG A 98 8.68 2.41 -12.25
N LEU A 99 9.80 1.83 -12.65
CA LEU A 99 9.89 0.96 -13.82
C LEU A 99 9.01 -0.29 -13.65
N VAL A 100 9.04 -0.96 -12.49
CA VAL A 100 8.23 -2.15 -12.22
C VAL A 100 6.73 -1.86 -12.29
N ARG A 101 6.31 -0.64 -11.93
CA ARG A 101 4.90 -0.21 -12.05
C ARG A 101 4.46 0.04 -13.49
N LEU A 102 5.39 0.27 -14.42
CA LEU A 102 5.10 0.39 -15.85
C LEU A 102 4.98 -0.98 -16.55
N LEU A 103 5.51 -2.04 -15.93
CA LEU A 103 5.45 -3.39 -16.50
C LEU A 103 4.06 -4.01 -16.34
N PRO A 104 3.65 -4.88 -17.30
CA PRO A 104 2.48 -5.76 -17.11
C PRO A 104 2.51 -6.48 -15.77
N THR A 105 1.34 -6.73 -15.19
CA THR A 105 1.18 -7.24 -13.83
C THR A 105 2.08 -8.44 -13.54
N ASP A 106 2.00 -9.49 -14.36
CA ASP A 106 2.76 -10.73 -14.16
C ASP A 106 4.26 -10.51 -14.26
N ILE A 107 4.70 -9.72 -15.25
CA ILE A 107 6.12 -9.41 -15.45
C ILE A 107 6.67 -8.61 -14.27
N GLY A 108 5.95 -7.58 -13.83
CA GLY A 108 6.35 -6.77 -12.69
C GLY A 108 6.38 -7.56 -11.37
N ASN A 109 5.44 -8.50 -11.19
CA ASN A 109 5.43 -9.43 -10.05
C ASN A 109 6.66 -10.34 -10.09
N ASN A 110 6.94 -10.97 -11.23
CA ASN A 110 8.10 -11.84 -11.40
C ASN A 110 9.42 -11.10 -11.17
N PHE A 111 9.49 -9.82 -11.52
CA PHE A 111 10.65 -8.99 -11.22
C PHE A 111 10.77 -8.65 -9.72
N ALA A 112 9.67 -8.31 -9.05
CA ALA A 112 9.69 -7.88 -7.65
C ALA A 112 9.81 -9.06 -6.66
N GLU A 113 9.31 -10.25 -7.02
CA GLU A 113 9.26 -11.42 -6.15
C GLU A 113 10.61 -11.79 -5.52
N PRO A 114 11.75 -11.85 -6.25
CA PRO A 114 13.05 -12.20 -5.65
C PRO A 114 13.54 -11.23 -4.56
N PHE A 115 12.89 -10.07 -4.41
CA PHE A 115 13.27 -9.05 -3.45
C PHE A 115 12.41 -9.03 -2.19
N VAL A 116 11.34 -9.84 -2.11
CA VAL A 116 10.40 -9.84 -0.97
C VAL A 116 11.02 -10.35 0.33
N ASP A 117 12.02 -11.22 0.20
CA ASP A 117 12.79 -11.85 1.28
C ASP A 117 14.27 -11.44 1.28
N HIS A 118 14.58 -10.34 0.58
CA HIS A 118 15.94 -9.85 0.50
C HIS A 118 16.50 -9.45 1.88
N ARG A 119 17.80 -9.70 2.11
CA ARG A 119 18.49 -9.35 3.36
C ARG A 119 18.37 -7.86 3.74
N LEU A 120 18.36 -6.99 2.73
CA LEU A 120 18.24 -5.53 2.92
C LEU A 120 16.77 -5.11 3.05
N LYS A 121 16.42 -4.47 4.18
CA LYS A 121 15.07 -3.95 4.43
C LYS A 121 14.58 -2.96 3.35
N SER A 122 15.47 -2.15 2.77
CA SER A 122 15.08 -1.22 1.70
C SER A 122 14.59 -1.96 0.45
N ARG A 123 15.24 -3.07 0.09
CA ARG A 123 14.88 -3.94 -1.03
C ARG A 123 13.51 -4.56 -0.84
N ARG A 124 13.26 -5.09 0.37
CA ARG A 124 11.94 -5.62 0.74
C ARG A 124 10.85 -4.55 0.65
N ARG A 125 11.07 -3.36 1.21
CA ARG A 125 10.09 -2.27 1.21
C ARG A 125 9.64 -1.85 -0.18
N TRP A 126 10.57 -1.67 -1.13
CA TRP A 126 10.16 -1.29 -2.48
C TRP A 126 9.46 -2.47 -3.18
N ALA A 127 9.89 -3.71 -2.96
CA ALA A 127 9.21 -4.90 -3.48
C ALA A 127 7.76 -4.98 -2.96
N TYR A 128 7.54 -4.77 -1.67
CA TYR A 128 6.19 -4.72 -1.09
C TYR A 128 5.36 -3.58 -1.67
N SER A 129 5.99 -2.41 -1.91
CA SER A 129 5.34 -1.26 -2.52
C SER A 129 4.93 -1.50 -3.97
N SER A 130 5.66 -2.34 -4.70
CA SER A 130 5.31 -2.79 -6.04
C SER A 130 4.14 -3.78 -6.01
N LEU A 131 4.23 -4.79 -5.13
CA LEU A 131 3.23 -5.85 -5.01
C LEU A 131 1.92 -5.39 -4.35
N ARG A 132 1.88 -4.22 -3.71
CA ARG A 132 0.68 -3.70 -3.03
C ARG A 132 -0.55 -3.59 -3.94
N GLN A 133 -0.35 -3.35 -5.23
CA GLN A 133 -1.42 -3.12 -6.20
C GLN A 133 -1.77 -4.38 -7.01
N LYS A 134 -1.13 -5.51 -6.71
CA LYS A 134 -1.18 -6.71 -7.55
C LYS A 134 -1.46 -7.94 -6.66
N PRO A 135 -2.24 -8.93 -7.14
CA PRO A 135 -2.39 -10.19 -6.42
C PRO A 135 -1.04 -10.88 -6.24
N ILE A 136 -0.79 -11.42 -5.04
CA ILE A 136 0.41 -12.23 -4.76
C ILE A 136 0.10 -13.72 -4.80
N SER A 137 1.11 -14.53 -5.10
CA SER A 137 1.02 -16.00 -5.07
C SER A 137 1.10 -16.55 -3.64
N LYS A 138 0.71 -17.82 -3.46
CA LYS A 138 0.88 -18.54 -2.18
C LYS A 138 2.35 -18.62 -1.76
N ILE A 139 3.25 -18.84 -2.71
CA ILE A 139 4.70 -18.91 -2.47
C ILE A 139 5.21 -17.59 -1.89
N ILE A 140 4.79 -16.45 -2.47
CA ILE A 140 5.15 -15.13 -1.95
C ILE A 140 4.60 -14.94 -0.52
N ALA A 141 3.35 -15.33 -0.26
CA ALA A 141 2.77 -15.20 1.08
C ALA A 141 3.57 -15.98 2.15
N VAL A 142 4.02 -17.20 1.82
CA VAL A 142 4.90 -18.00 2.71
C VAL A 142 6.26 -17.32 2.93
N LYS A 143 6.88 -16.79 1.87
CA LYS A 143 8.13 -16.00 2.00
C LYS A 143 7.94 -14.81 2.94
N LEU A 144 6.87 -14.04 2.77
CA LEU A 144 6.55 -12.88 3.61
C LEU A 144 6.36 -13.26 5.10
N ALA A 145 5.67 -14.37 5.37
CA ALA A 145 5.50 -14.87 6.73
C ALA A 145 6.86 -15.27 7.36
N ASN A 146 7.75 -15.89 6.58
CA ASN A 146 9.10 -16.23 7.03
C ASN A 146 9.98 -15.00 7.27
N VAL A 147 9.87 -13.98 6.43
CA VAL A 147 10.56 -12.69 6.63
C VAL A 147 10.13 -12.07 7.96
N PHE A 148 8.84 -12.08 8.26
CA PHE A 148 8.36 -11.61 9.56
C PHE A 148 8.98 -12.42 10.71
N LYS A 149 8.98 -13.76 10.63
CA LYS A 149 9.58 -14.61 11.66
C LYS A 149 11.08 -14.32 11.87
N GLN A 150 11.81 -13.99 10.81
CA GLN A 150 13.25 -13.72 10.87
C GLN A 150 13.60 -12.30 11.33
N HIS A 151 12.76 -11.31 11.01
CA HIS A 151 13.13 -9.89 11.10
C HIS A 151 12.08 -9.00 11.80
N GLY A 152 10.94 -9.54 12.21
CA GLY A 152 9.82 -8.78 12.77
C GLY A 152 9.20 -7.79 11.77
N ASP A 153 9.30 -8.06 10.46
CA ASP A 153 8.89 -7.12 9.42
C ASP A 153 7.37 -7.03 9.25
N GLN A 154 6.74 -6.09 9.98
CA GLN A 154 5.29 -5.87 9.96
C GLN A 154 4.74 -5.57 8.55
N ASP A 155 5.52 -4.92 7.68
CA ASP A 155 5.08 -4.60 6.31
C ASP A 155 4.85 -5.87 5.47
N ALA A 156 5.54 -6.97 5.81
CA ALA A 156 5.34 -8.27 5.17
C ALA A 156 3.97 -8.86 5.52
N LEU A 157 3.59 -8.83 6.81
CA LEU A 157 2.27 -9.31 7.26
C LEU A 157 1.12 -8.45 6.70
N LYS A 158 1.31 -7.12 6.67
CA LYS A 158 0.34 -6.19 6.08
C LYS A 158 0.12 -6.47 4.59
N LEU A 159 1.16 -6.87 3.85
CA LEU A 159 1.01 -7.26 2.45
C LEU A 159 0.20 -8.55 2.28
N ILE A 160 0.36 -9.53 3.19
CA ILE A 160 -0.49 -10.72 3.23
C ILE A 160 -1.95 -10.32 3.51
N ALA A 161 -2.20 -9.49 4.53
CA ALA A 161 -3.55 -9.04 4.91
C ALA A 161 -4.27 -8.23 3.80
N ARG A 162 -3.54 -7.63 2.87
CA ARG A 162 -4.13 -6.98 1.66
C ARG A 162 -4.65 -7.97 0.63
N ASN A 163 -4.27 -9.23 0.72
CA ASN A 163 -4.62 -10.28 -0.24
C ASN A 163 -5.50 -11.32 0.48
N PRO A 164 -6.85 -11.18 0.45
CA PRO A 164 -7.76 -11.99 1.27
C PRO A 164 -7.55 -13.50 1.15
N LYS A 165 -7.42 -14.02 -0.07
CA LYS A 165 -7.15 -15.45 -0.32
C LYS A 165 -5.84 -15.96 0.31
N ARG A 166 -4.89 -15.07 0.62
CA ARG A 166 -3.59 -15.42 1.21
C ARG A 166 -3.60 -15.42 2.73
N VAL A 167 -4.62 -14.82 3.35
CA VAL A 167 -4.85 -14.90 4.79
C VAL A 167 -5.05 -16.36 5.21
N THR A 168 -5.91 -17.10 4.51
CA THR A 168 -6.18 -18.50 4.80
C THR A 168 -4.99 -19.41 4.49
N ASP A 169 -4.20 -19.10 3.45
CA ASP A 169 -2.98 -19.84 3.12
C ASP A 169 -1.90 -19.78 4.22
N VAL A 170 -1.81 -18.67 4.95
CA VAL A 170 -0.80 -18.44 6.00
C VAL A 170 -1.34 -18.75 7.40
N GLY A 171 -2.65 -18.62 7.60
CA GLY A 171 -3.34 -18.83 8.87
C GLY A 171 -3.78 -17.51 9.51
N GLY A 172 -5.09 -17.33 9.64
CA GLY A 172 -5.69 -16.10 10.20
C GLY A 172 -5.24 -15.83 11.63
N GLU A 173 -5.25 -16.84 12.50
CA GLU A 173 -4.83 -16.70 13.90
C GLU A 173 -3.37 -16.25 14.04
N PHE A 174 -2.47 -16.82 13.21
CA PHE A 174 -1.07 -16.40 13.18
C PHE A 174 -0.97 -14.91 12.83
N LEU A 175 -1.69 -14.45 11.80
CA LEU A 175 -1.65 -13.04 11.39
C LEU A 175 -2.24 -12.13 12.47
N LEU A 176 -3.36 -12.49 13.09
CA LEU A 176 -3.99 -11.72 14.16
C LEU A 176 -3.08 -11.59 15.38
N ALA A 177 -2.40 -12.67 15.78
CA ALA A 177 -1.50 -12.64 16.93
C ALA A 177 -0.23 -11.81 16.71
N ASN A 178 0.15 -11.54 15.46
CA ASN A 178 1.46 -10.95 15.13
C ASN A 178 1.38 -9.58 14.43
N ILE A 179 0.22 -9.20 13.89
CA ILE A 179 0.01 -7.86 13.34
C ILE A 179 -0.29 -6.89 14.47
N ASN A 180 0.52 -5.83 14.59
CA ASN A 180 0.40 -4.88 15.69
C ASN A 180 -0.76 -3.88 15.51
N GLU A 181 -1.10 -3.56 14.27
CA GLU A 181 -2.10 -2.53 13.93
C GLU A 181 -3.51 -3.15 13.78
N GLU A 182 -4.46 -2.65 14.57
CA GLU A 182 -5.88 -3.09 14.58
C GLU A 182 -6.52 -3.08 13.21
N TYR A 183 -6.32 -2.00 12.45
CA TYR A 183 -6.84 -1.90 11.10
C TYR A 183 -6.43 -3.10 10.22
N TRP A 184 -5.17 -3.53 10.29
CA TRP A 184 -4.70 -4.67 9.50
C TRP A 184 -5.18 -6.00 10.07
N ARG A 185 -5.34 -6.13 11.40
CA ARG A 185 -6.00 -7.31 11.99
C ARG A 185 -7.47 -7.40 11.56
N ALA A 186 -8.20 -6.28 11.50
CA ALA A 186 -9.55 -6.24 10.96
C ALA A 186 -9.62 -6.66 9.49
N ARG A 187 -8.62 -6.30 8.67
CA ARG A 187 -8.49 -6.82 7.29
C ARG A 187 -8.29 -8.34 7.23
N VAL A 188 -7.64 -8.94 8.24
CA VAL A 188 -7.54 -10.40 8.36
C VAL A 188 -8.90 -11.01 8.69
N VAL A 189 -9.65 -10.45 9.64
CA VAL A 189 -11.00 -10.94 9.97
C VAL A 189 -11.95 -10.81 8.77
N GLU A 190 -11.88 -9.69 8.03
CA GLU A 190 -12.64 -9.50 6.79
C GLU A 190 -12.34 -10.61 5.77
N ALA A 191 -11.07 -10.95 5.57
CA ALA A 191 -10.69 -12.06 4.71
C ALA A 191 -11.18 -13.43 5.22
N LEU A 192 -11.22 -13.63 6.54
CA LEU A 192 -11.77 -14.86 7.11
C LEU A 192 -13.29 -14.92 6.91
N LEU A 193 -14.03 -13.81 7.05
CA LEU A 193 -15.47 -13.81 6.78
C LEU A 193 -15.80 -14.26 5.34
N ASP A 194 -14.96 -13.90 4.38
CA ASP A 194 -15.12 -14.26 2.96
C ASP A 194 -14.68 -15.69 2.64
N TYR A 195 -13.59 -16.18 3.25
CA TYR A 195 -12.92 -17.42 2.83
C TYR A 195 -12.92 -18.55 3.89
N ASP A 196 -13.21 -18.24 5.14
CA ASP A 196 -13.24 -19.17 6.28
C ASP A 196 -14.11 -18.62 7.43
N ARG A 197 -15.41 -18.44 7.14
CA ARG A 197 -16.38 -17.84 8.06
C ARG A 197 -16.42 -18.54 9.44
N PRO A 198 -16.39 -19.88 9.55
CA PRO A 198 -16.37 -20.55 10.85
C PRO A 198 -15.23 -20.06 11.76
N THR A 199 -14.02 -19.94 11.22
CA THR A 199 -12.87 -19.40 11.96
C THR A 199 -13.12 -17.95 12.37
N ALA A 200 -13.65 -17.11 11.48
CA ALA A 200 -13.97 -15.71 11.79
C ALA A 200 -14.94 -15.57 12.98
N LEU A 201 -15.98 -16.42 13.03
CA LEU A 201 -16.96 -16.42 14.12
C LEU A 201 -16.35 -16.92 15.44
N LEU A 202 -15.47 -17.92 15.39
CA LEU A 202 -14.78 -18.44 16.58
C LEU A 202 -13.88 -17.41 17.26
N ILE A 203 -13.23 -16.54 16.48
CA ILE A 203 -12.31 -15.53 16.99
C ILE A 203 -12.98 -14.22 17.42
N ALA A 204 -14.28 -14.05 17.16
CA ALA A 204 -15.00 -12.78 17.34
C ALA A 204 -14.86 -12.23 18.77
N LYS A 205 -15.00 -13.08 19.78
CA LYS A 205 -14.87 -12.67 21.20
C LYS A 205 -13.45 -12.27 21.60
N ARG A 206 -12.43 -12.80 20.91
CA ARG A 206 -11.01 -12.50 21.19
C ARG A 206 -10.53 -11.22 20.50
N TYR A 207 -11.16 -10.89 19.37
CA TYR A 207 -10.85 -9.70 18.56
C TYR A 207 -12.14 -8.92 18.25
N PRO A 208 -12.84 -8.41 19.27
CA PRO A 208 -14.18 -7.84 19.11
C PRO A 208 -14.19 -6.58 18.26
N PHE A 209 -13.19 -5.71 18.41
CA PHE A 209 -13.04 -4.51 17.58
C PHE A 209 -12.85 -4.88 16.11
N GLU A 210 -11.91 -5.79 15.83
CA GLU A 210 -11.60 -6.22 14.47
C GLU A 210 -12.76 -6.93 13.80
N PHE A 211 -13.50 -7.74 14.55
CA PHE A 211 -14.70 -8.40 14.09
C PHE A 211 -15.81 -7.38 13.76
N ALA A 212 -16.09 -6.43 14.65
CA ALA A 212 -17.07 -5.37 14.39
C ALA A 212 -16.73 -4.56 13.13
N HIS A 213 -15.47 -4.14 13.00
CA HIS A 213 -15.00 -3.44 11.80
C HIS A 213 -15.17 -4.29 10.53
N ALA A 214 -14.80 -5.58 10.58
CA ALA A 214 -14.90 -6.49 9.44
C ALA A 214 -16.34 -6.72 8.99
N VAL A 215 -17.26 -6.94 9.94
CA VAL A 215 -18.70 -7.13 9.65
C VAL A 215 -19.32 -5.85 9.06
N GLY A 216 -19.04 -4.68 9.64
CA GLY A 216 -19.52 -3.42 9.08
C GLY A 216 -19.03 -3.17 7.65
N ARG A 217 -17.86 -3.71 7.27
CA ARG A 217 -17.33 -3.61 5.91
C ARG A 217 -17.88 -4.66 4.96
N SER A 218 -18.17 -5.87 5.42
CA SER A 218 -18.74 -6.92 4.57
C SER A 218 -20.16 -6.56 4.10
N GLY A 219 -20.92 -5.83 4.94
CA GLY A 219 -22.31 -5.50 4.66
C GLY A 219 -23.27 -6.70 4.81
N ASP A 220 -22.84 -7.75 5.50
CA ASP A 220 -23.64 -8.95 5.73
C ASP A 220 -24.52 -8.78 6.98
N ASP A 221 -25.81 -8.52 6.76
CA ASP A 221 -26.82 -8.29 7.80
C ASP A 221 -27.09 -9.53 8.66
N SER A 222 -26.79 -10.74 8.17
CA SER A 222 -26.93 -11.98 8.94
C SER A 222 -26.02 -12.04 10.18
N LEU A 223 -25.03 -11.14 10.26
CA LEU A 223 -24.06 -11.05 11.36
C LEU A 223 -24.45 -10.02 12.43
N VAL A 224 -25.57 -9.31 12.30
CA VAL A 224 -26.03 -8.34 13.31
C VAL A 224 -26.18 -8.99 14.69
N SER A 225 -26.74 -10.20 14.76
CA SER A 225 -26.87 -10.94 16.03
C SER A 225 -25.53 -11.19 16.70
N TYR A 226 -24.51 -11.59 15.93
CA TYR A 226 -23.15 -11.79 16.45
C TYR A 226 -22.53 -10.49 16.97
N LEU A 227 -22.79 -9.35 16.34
CA LEU A 227 -22.34 -8.06 16.85
C LEU A 227 -23.01 -7.71 18.17
N THR A 228 -24.34 -7.88 18.24
CA THR A 228 -25.13 -7.61 19.45
C THR A 228 -24.67 -8.48 20.62
N ASP A 229 -24.32 -9.75 20.37
CA ASP A 229 -23.78 -10.65 21.40
C ASP A 229 -22.43 -10.21 21.97
N LEU A 230 -21.64 -9.43 21.23
CA LEU A 230 -20.36 -8.90 21.71
C LEU A 230 -20.53 -7.68 22.60
N PHE A 231 -21.63 -6.92 22.46
CA PHE A 231 -21.79 -5.63 23.13
C PHE A 231 -21.73 -5.71 24.67
N PRO A 232 -22.44 -6.62 25.37
CA PRO A 232 -22.44 -6.66 26.83
C PRO A 232 -21.06 -6.84 27.46
N ALA A 233 -20.17 -7.59 26.79
CA ALA A 233 -18.81 -7.85 27.28
C ALA A 233 -17.83 -6.69 26.99
N ASN A 234 -18.21 -5.75 26.12
CA ASN A 234 -17.34 -4.67 25.65
C ASN A 234 -17.97 -3.27 25.85
N GLN A 235 -19.04 -3.16 26.63
CA GLN A 235 -19.80 -1.92 26.87
C GLN A 235 -19.06 -0.83 27.66
N ASP A 236 -17.88 -1.16 28.22
CA ASP A 236 -17.01 -0.23 28.93
C ASP A 236 -15.86 0.29 28.04
N ASP A 237 -15.70 -0.29 26.85
CA ASP A 237 -14.68 0.08 25.88
C ASP A 237 -15.27 1.07 24.85
N MET A 238 -14.89 2.34 24.97
CA MET A 238 -15.38 3.40 24.09
C MET A 238 -14.91 3.23 22.64
N GLU A 239 -13.75 2.62 22.43
CA GLU A 239 -13.24 2.32 21.09
C GLU A 239 -14.07 1.22 20.44
N PHE A 240 -14.39 0.17 21.20
CA PHE A 240 -15.36 -0.85 20.77
C PHE A 240 -16.74 -0.26 20.48
N ILE A 241 -17.30 0.57 21.38
CA ILE A 241 -18.61 1.20 21.18
C ILE A 241 -18.64 2.01 19.87
N SER A 242 -17.57 2.78 19.59
CA SER A 242 -17.49 3.57 18.37
C SER A 242 -17.49 2.70 17.12
N ILE A 243 -16.75 1.58 17.11
CA ILE A 243 -16.71 0.70 15.93
C ILE A 243 -17.98 -0.15 15.81
N TYR A 244 -18.62 -0.49 16.93
CA TYR A 244 -19.91 -1.17 16.97
C TYR A 244 -21.00 -0.29 16.34
N ALA A 245 -21.08 0.99 16.73
CA ALA A 245 -21.98 1.95 16.10
C ALA A 245 -21.75 2.09 14.59
N PHE A 246 -20.48 2.17 14.17
CA PHE A 246 -20.13 2.17 12.74
C PHE A 246 -20.64 0.91 12.03
N ALA A 247 -20.45 -0.27 12.63
CA ALA A 247 -20.87 -1.53 12.03
C ALA A 247 -22.39 -1.60 11.89
N LEU A 248 -23.15 -1.27 12.94
CA LEU A 248 -24.62 -1.23 12.89
C LEU A 248 -25.13 -0.26 11.81
N GLY A 249 -24.55 0.95 11.73
CA GLY A 249 -24.91 1.93 10.70
C GLY A 249 -24.61 1.46 9.29
N LYS A 250 -23.52 0.73 9.08
CA LYS A 250 -23.19 0.12 7.79
C LYS A 250 -24.16 -1.00 7.38
N LEU A 251 -24.73 -1.71 8.36
CA LEU A 251 -25.68 -2.80 8.15
C LEU A 251 -27.14 -2.32 8.11
N GLY A 252 -27.42 -1.06 8.46
CA GLY A 252 -28.78 -0.55 8.56
C GLY A 252 -29.57 -1.11 9.75
N ALA A 253 -28.87 -1.52 10.81
CA ALA A 253 -29.45 -2.10 12.02
C ALA A 253 -30.03 -0.98 12.94
N ILE A 254 -31.17 -0.40 12.52
CA ILE A 254 -31.77 0.79 13.15
C ILE A 254 -32.17 0.51 14.61
N ALA A 255 -32.80 -0.62 14.89
CA ALA A 255 -33.27 -0.94 16.24
C ALA A 255 -32.10 -1.06 17.25
N GLU A 256 -30.99 -1.64 16.81
CA GLU A 256 -29.77 -1.77 17.59
C GLU A 256 -29.08 -0.41 17.78
N LEU A 257 -29.11 0.48 16.77
CA LEU A 257 -28.61 1.84 16.91
C LEU A 257 -29.42 2.66 17.91
N GLU A 258 -30.75 2.62 17.84
CA GLU A 258 -31.63 3.29 18.80
C GLU A 258 -31.38 2.79 20.24
N SER A 259 -31.17 1.48 20.38
CA SER A 259 -30.81 0.87 21.66
C SER A 259 -29.45 1.37 22.18
N LEU A 260 -28.47 1.51 21.29
CA LEU A 260 -27.15 2.03 21.62
C LEU A 260 -27.21 3.53 22.01
N GLU A 261 -28.00 4.34 21.30
CA GLU A 261 -28.22 5.75 21.64
C GLU A 261 -28.82 5.89 23.05
N CYS A 262 -29.84 5.08 23.38
CA CYS A 262 -30.42 5.04 24.72
C CYS A 262 -29.38 4.67 25.77
N PHE A 263 -28.55 3.65 25.51
CA PHE A 263 -27.46 3.25 26.41
C PHE A 263 -26.48 4.41 26.66
N ILE A 264 -26.03 5.09 25.61
CA ILE A 264 -25.10 6.22 25.71
C ILE A 264 -25.74 7.38 26.50
N ALA A 265 -27.01 7.69 26.25
CA ALA A 265 -27.72 8.77 26.94
C ALA A 265 -27.81 8.51 28.46
N VAL A 266 -28.12 7.27 28.85
CA VAL A 266 -28.22 6.86 30.26
C VAL A 266 -26.84 6.85 30.93
N ARG A 267 -25.83 6.29 30.25
CA ARG A 267 -24.50 6.08 30.84
C ARG A 267 -23.61 7.32 30.82
N TYR A 268 -23.80 8.20 29.84
CA TYR A 268 -22.99 9.41 29.61
C TYR A 268 -23.86 10.66 29.45
N PRO A 269 -24.67 11.05 30.45
CA PRO A 269 -25.69 12.10 30.33
C PRO A 269 -25.13 13.51 30.03
N ASN A 270 -23.85 13.75 30.32
CA ASN A 270 -23.19 15.03 30.05
C ASN A 270 -22.67 15.17 28.60
N SER A 271 -22.65 14.10 27.82
CA SER A 271 -22.21 14.13 26.41
C SER A 271 -23.22 14.82 25.49
N GLN A 272 -24.52 14.72 25.80
CA GLN A 272 -25.59 15.32 24.99
C GLN A 272 -25.73 16.84 25.16
N ARG A 273 -25.28 17.41 26.29
CA ARG A 273 -25.34 18.87 26.53
C ARG A 273 -24.46 19.71 25.59
N ARG A 274 -23.52 19.09 24.87
CA ARG A 274 -22.62 19.78 23.93
C ARG A 274 -23.13 19.80 22.48
N GLN A 275 -24.14 19.00 22.15
CA GLN A 275 -24.71 18.95 20.79
C GLN A 275 -25.90 19.91 20.60
N SER A 276 -26.47 20.46 21.67
CA SER A 276 -27.58 21.41 21.62
C SER A 276 -27.16 22.89 21.54
N THR A 277 -25.87 23.17 21.31
CA THR A 277 -25.31 24.53 21.20
C THR A 277 -24.57 24.80 19.87
N ALA A 278 -24.81 24.00 18.82
CA ALA A 278 -24.28 24.23 17.49
C ALA A 278 -25.41 24.42 16.47
#